data_AF-A0A0H2L7W7-F1
#
_entry.id   AF-A0A0H2L7W7-F1
#
_cell.length_a   1.000
_cell.length_b   1.000
_cell.length_c   1.000
_cell.angle_alpha   90.00
_cell.angle_beta   90.00
_cell.angle_gamma   90.00
#
_symmetry.space_group_name_H-M   'P 1'
#
loop_
_entity.id
_entity.type
_entity.pdbx_description
1 polymer ?
#
loop_
_entity_poly.entity_id
_entity_poly.type
_entity_poly.pdbx_seq_one_letter_code
_entity_poly.pdbx_strand_id
1 'polypeptide(L)'
;MFRRRSRSAPDDDPVRRAAQYRVDRETAREASERDDPGHADVPGPAGDEAPAAESPVPDDDAAPRGPRRVRPEDRALYVDTVIDQAIRRGEFDDLPLAGKPIPGLTGTHDPDWWLKSVIEREQLTGLGPPAMLLKQEDRELDDRLDRELDETTVREILADFNARVVDARRQLLGGPPVVTPTRDVEHEVARWRARRGRTA
;
A
#
# COMPACT_ATOMS: atom_id res chain seq x y z
N MET A 1 -10.01 -48.50 14.67
CA MET A 1 -8.84 -48.02 13.89
C MET A 1 -9.29 -46.90 12.96
N PHE A 2 -9.07 -45.62 13.30
CA PHE A 2 -9.25 -44.51 12.37
C PHE A 2 -8.09 -43.52 12.54
N ARG A 3 -7.20 -43.44 11.55
CA ARG A 3 -6.11 -42.43 11.50
C ARG A 3 -6.72 -41.07 11.12
N ARG A 4 -6.61 -40.09 12.02
CA ARG A 4 -6.81 -38.66 11.71
C ARG A 4 -5.81 -38.25 10.62
N ARG A 5 -6.28 -37.71 9.50
CA ARG A 5 -5.43 -36.93 8.58
C ARG A 5 -5.08 -35.61 9.27
N SER A 6 -3.80 -35.40 9.53
CA SER A 6 -3.23 -34.15 10.04
C SER A 6 -3.51 -33.03 9.05
N ARG A 7 -4.10 -31.92 9.52
CA ARG A 7 -4.18 -30.66 8.77
C ARG A 7 -2.76 -30.19 8.46
N SER A 8 -2.47 -29.88 7.20
CA SER A 8 -1.23 -29.21 6.80
C SER A 8 -1.13 -27.86 7.52
N ALA A 9 0.07 -27.49 7.96
CA ALA A 9 0.36 -26.25 8.67
C ALA A 9 -0.04 -25.00 7.85
N PRO A 10 -0.47 -23.89 8.48
CA PRO A 10 -1.07 -22.74 7.79
C PRO A 10 -0.07 -21.77 7.15
N ASP A 11 1.19 -22.17 6.93
CA ASP A 11 2.25 -21.24 6.50
C ASP A 11 2.95 -21.66 5.21
N ASP A 12 2.24 -22.42 4.37
CA ASP A 12 2.78 -22.98 3.14
C ASP A 12 2.13 -22.39 1.89
N ASP A 13 2.13 -21.05 1.82
CA ASP A 13 1.68 -20.32 0.65
C ASP A 13 2.71 -20.48 -0.49
N PRO A 14 2.33 -21.11 -1.63
CA PRO A 14 3.23 -21.30 -2.76
C PRO A 14 3.72 -19.98 -3.37
N VAL A 15 2.94 -18.90 -3.26
CA VAL A 15 3.32 -17.57 -3.74
C VAL A 15 4.42 -16.99 -2.85
N ARG A 16 4.29 -17.14 -1.53
CA ARG A 16 5.31 -16.73 -0.55
C ARG A 16 6.60 -17.52 -0.76
N ARG A 17 6.49 -18.83 -0.99
CA ARG A 17 7.64 -19.71 -1.27
C ARG A 17 8.36 -19.36 -2.58
N ALA A 18 7.62 -18.98 -3.62
CA ALA A 18 8.19 -18.52 -4.88
C ALA A 18 8.90 -17.15 -4.75
N ALA A 19 8.35 -16.25 -3.93
CA ALA A 19 8.99 -14.98 -3.59
C ALA A 19 10.28 -15.20 -2.78
N GLN A 20 10.22 -16.07 -1.76
CA GLN A 20 11.37 -16.42 -0.93
C GLN A 20 12.47 -17.09 -1.75
N TYR A 21 12.13 -18.03 -2.64
CA TYR A 21 13.09 -18.68 -3.55
C TYR A 21 13.80 -17.69 -4.48
N ARG A 22 13.09 -16.65 -4.94
CA ARG A 22 13.70 -15.60 -5.78
C ARG A 22 14.69 -14.77 -4.98
N VAL A 23 14.33 -14.39 -3.75
CA VAL A 23 15.22 -13.66 -2.83
C VAL A 23 16.43 -14.51 -2.48
N ASP A 24 16.24 -15.74 -2.01
CA ASP A 24 17.31 -16.65 -1.60
C ASP A 24 18.30 -16.96 -2.74
N ARG A 25 17.79 -17.05 -3.98
CA ARG A 25 18.63 -17.20 -5.17
C ARG A 25 19.47 -15.95 -5.46
N GLU A 26 18.94 -14.77 -5.20
CA GLU A 26 19.66 -13.50 -5.39
C GLU A 26 20.74 -13.33 -4.31
N THR A 27 20.44 -13.63 -3.05
CA THR A 27 21.42 -13.63 -1.94
C THR A 27 22.52 -14.67 -2.13
N ALA A 28 22.19 -15.87 -2.61
CA ALA A 28 23.19 -16.90 -2.91
C ALA A 28 24.15 -16.48 -4.05
N ARG A 29 23.62 -15.73 -5.03
CA ARG A 29 24.43 -15.17 -6.11
C ARG A 29 25.34 -14.04 -5.61
N GLU A 30 24.81 -13.15 -4.77
CA GLU A 30 25.60 -12.07 -4.14
C GLU A 30 26.70 -12.63 -3.22
N ALA A 31 26.43 -13.72 -2.50
CA ALA A 31 27.45 -14.42 -1.71
C ALA A 31 28.54 -15.01 -2.61
N SER A 32 28.18 -15.63 -3.74
CA SER A 32 29.16 -16.13 -4.71
C SER A 32 29.98 -15.04 -5.41
N GLU A 33 29.42 -13.83 -5.56
CA GLU A 33 30.14 -12.66 -6.11
C GLU A 33 31.05 -12.00 -5.07
N ARG A 34 30.76 -12.14 -3.77
CA ARG A 34 31.64 -11.65 -2.68
C ARG A 34 32.82 -12.58 -2.40
N ASP A 35 32.68 -13.87 -2.68
CA ASP A 35 33.69 -14.90 -2.40
C ASP A 35 34.68 -15.15 -3.57
N ASP A 36 34.67 -14.33 -4.64
CA ASP A 36 35.63 -14.43 -5.75
C ASP A 36 36.85 -13.50 -5.50
N PRO A 37 38.02 -14.01 -5.08
CA PRO A 37 39.21 -13.20 -4.85
C PRO A 37 40.07 -13.27 -6.12
N GLY A 38 39.76 -12.47 -7.14
CA GLY A 38 40.45 -12.67 -8.42
C GLY A 38 40.20 -11.66 -9.54
N HIS A 39 40.35 -10.36 -9.29
CA HIS A 39 40.64 -9.42 -10.39
C HIS A 39 41.87 -8.57 -10.06
N ALA A 40 43.03 -9.12 -10.37
CA ALA A 40 44.29 -8.39 -10.34
C ALA A 40 44.33 -7.41 -11.53
N ASP A 41 44.63 -6.16 -11.21
CA ASP A 41 44.98 -5.08 -12.13
C ASP A 41 46.27 -5.48 -12.87
N VAL A 42 46.22 -5.65 -14.20
CA VAL A 42 47.41 -6.00 -15.02
C VAL A 42 47.88 -4.74 -15.77
N PRO A 43 49.10 -4.22 -15.51
CA PRO A 43 49.63 -3.10 -16.27
C PRO A 43 50.18 -3.59 -17.63
N GLY A 44 49.78 -2.94 -18.71
CA GLY A 44 50.25 -3.22 -20.07
C GLY A 44 51.70 -2.75 -20.31
N PRO A 45 52.47 -3.39 -21.22
CA PRO A 45 53.83 -2.97 -21.50
C PRO A 45 53.86 -1.80 -22.49
N ALA A 46 54.78 -0.87 -22.21
CA ALA A 46 55.16 0.23 -23.09
C ALA A 46 55.85 -0.29 -24.36
N GLY A 47 55.50 0.31 -25.49
CA GLY A 47 56.17 0.16 -26.78
C GLY A 47 55.79 1.33 -27.67
N ASP A 48 56.75 2.22 -27.88
CA ASP A 48 56.70 3.38 -28.74
C ASP A 48 56.75 2.94 -30.21
N GLU A 49 55.89 3.54 -31.06
CA GLU A 49 56.02 3.77 -32.52
C GLU A 49 54.64 3.78 -33.22
N ALA A 50 54.34 4.92 -33.85
CA ALA A 50 53.24 5.12 -34.80
C ALA A 50 53.84 5.58 -36.15
N PRO A 51 53.09 5.70 -37.27
CA PRO A 51 51.70 5.34 -37.52
C PRO A 51 51.47 4.60 -38.88
N ALA A 52 50.39 3.82 -39.00
CA ALA A 52 49.75 3.59 -40.30
C ALA A 52 48.25 3.34 -40.10
N ALA A 53 47.45 4.05 -40.89
CA ALA A 53 46.01 4.10 -40.81
C ALA A 53 45.37 2.80 -41.31
N GLU A 54 44.57 2.16 -40.46
CA GLU A 54 43.52 1.23 -40.88
C GLU A 54 42.31 1.45 -39.98
N SER A 55 41.23 1.96 -40.58
CA SER A 55 39.94 2.11 -39.91
C SER A 55 39.34 0.74 -39.61
N PRO A 56 38.94 0.42 -38.36
CA PRO A 56 38.23 -0.81 -38.10
C PRO A 56 36.77 -0.64 -38.55
N VAL A 57 36.36 -1.50 -39.47
CA VAL A 57 34.98 -1.73 -39.90
C VAL A 57 34.12 -2.01 -38.67
N PRO A 58 32.91 -1.44 -38.53
CA PRO A 58 32.05 -1.76 -37.39
C PRO A 58 31.53 -3.19 -37.55
N ASP A 59 31.91 -4.08 -36.63
CA ASP A 59 31.24 -5.36 -36.45
C ASP A 59 29.80 -5.11 -36.02
N ASP A 60 28.86 -5.38 -36.93
CA ASP A 60 27.41 -5.17 -36.76
C ASP A 60 26.73 -6.36 -36.05
N ASP A 61 27.48 -7.14 -35.26
CA ASP A 61 27.01 -8.36 -34.55
C ASP A 61 27.02 -8.20 -33.01
N ALA A 62 26.72 -6.99 -32.52
CA ALA A 62 26.48 -6.79 -31.09
C ALA A 62 25.05 -7.21 -30.71
N ALA A 63 24.88 -8.46 -30.26
CA ALA A 63 23.63 -8.98 -29.70
C ALA A 63 22.95 -7.96 -28.76
N PRO A 64 21.62 -7.79 -28.83
CA PRO A 64 20.91 -6.79 -28.04
C PRO A 64 21.17 -7.03 -26.56
N ARG A 65 21.91 -6.11 -25.93
CA ARG A 65 22.14 -6.11 -24.48
C ARG A 65 20.77 -6.17 -23.79
N GLY A 66 20.49 -7.28 -23.12
CA GLY A 66 19.26 -7.46 -22.32
C GLY A 66 19.08 -6.31 -21.31
N PRO A 67 17.86 -6.14 -20.77
CA PRO A 67 17.54 -4.97 -19.93
C PRO A 67 18.57 -4.85 -18.81
N ARG A 68 19.30 -3.73 -18.79
CA ARG A 68 20.25 -3.41 -17.73
C ARG A 68 19.49 -3.48 -16.41
N ARG A 69 19.91 -4.39 -15.53
CA ARG A 69 19.42 -4.43 -14.15
C ARG A 69 19.80 -3.10 -13.52
N VAL A 70 18.80 -2.26 -13.23
CA VAL A 70 19.00 -0.99 -12.54
C VAL A 70 19.55 -1.31 -11.17
N ARG A 71 20.79 -0.90 -10.90
CA ARG A 71 21.38 -1.12 -9.59
C ARG A 71 20.78 -0.14 -8.58
N PRO A 72 20.73 -0.46 -7.28
CA PRO A 72 20.22 0.47 -6.27
C PRO A 72 20.90 1.86 -6.31
N GLU A 73 22.18 1.92 -6.67
CA GLU A 73 22.94 3.16 -6.80
C GLU A 73 22.46 4.00 -7.99
N ASP A 74 22.12 3.37 -9.11
CA ASP A 74 21.57 4.04 -10.30
C ASP A 74 20.24 4.74 -9.97
N ARG A 75 19.44 4.13 -9.07
CA ARG A 75 18.18 4.72 -8.61
C ARG A 75 18.41 5.95 -7.74
N ALA A 76 19.40 5.93 -6.85
CA ALA A 76 19.73 7.09 -6.02
C ALA A 76 20.18 8.27 -6.89
N LEU A 77 21.09 8.02 -7.84
CA LEU A 77 21.56 9.04 -8.80
C LEU A 77 20.43 9.61 -9.66
N TYR A 78 19.48 8.76 -10.08
CA TYR A 78 18.29 9.21 -10.79
C TYR A 78 17.41 10.11 -9.92
N VAL A 79 17.16 9.73 -8.65
CA VAL A 79 16.36 10.53 -7.72
C VAL A 79 17.02 11.89 -7.47
N ASP A 80 18.33 11.93 -7.22
CA ASP A 80 19.06 13.18 -7.03
C ASP A 80 18.96 14.08 -8.26
N THR A 81 19.13 13.51 -9.46
CA THR A 81 18.98 14.25 -10.72
C THR A 81 17.58 14.84 -10.89
N VAL A 82 16.53 14.10 -10.51
CA VAL A 82 15.14 14.57 -10.55
C VAL A 82 14.91 15.72 -9.56
N ILE A 83 15.46 15.60 -8.34
CA ILE A 83 15.37 16.65 -7.31
C ILE A 83 16.06 17.93 -7.80
N ASP A 84 17.28 17.83 -8.33
CA ASP A 84 18.03 18.99 -8.85
C ASP A 84 17.31 19.68 -10.02
N GLN A 85 16.64 18.90 -10.87
CA GLN A 85 15.81 19.45 -11.94
C GLN A 85 14.54 20.13 -11.41
N ALA A 86 13.91 19.60 -10.36
CA ALA A 86 12.75 20.21 -9.71
C ALA A 86 13.12 21.52 -8.99
N ILE A 87 14.26 21.54 -8.30
CA ILE A 87 14.82 22.76 -7.68
C ILE A 87 15.09 23.83 -8.75
N ARG A 88 15.76 23.48 -9.86
CA ARG A 88 16.02 24.44 -10.96
C ARG A 88 14.75 25.00 -11.62
N ARG A 89 13.65 24.24 -11.60
CA ARG A 89 12.34 24.68 -12.10
C ARG A 89 11.57 25.54 -11.09
N GLY A 90 12.09 25.70 -9.87
CA GLY A 90 11.41 26.44 -8.81
C GLY A 90 10.18 25.73 -8.26
N GLU A 91 10.07 24.40 -8.42
CA GLU A 91 8.91 23.62 -7.92
C GLU A 91 8.78 23.68 -6.38
N PHE A 92 9.83 24.13 -5.69
CA PHE A 92 9.86 24.33 -4.24
C PHE A 92 9.79 25.80 -3.79
N ASP A 93 9.72 26.77 -4.70
CA ASP A 93 9.83 28.21 -4.36
C ASP A 93 8.53 28.80 -3.77
N ASP A 94 7.35 28.28 -4.17
CA ASP A 94 6.03 28.74 -3.70
C ASP A 94 5.27 27.64 -2.93
N LEU A 95 5.94 27.02 -1.96
CA LEU A 95 5.27 26.04 -1.10
C LEU A 95 4.26 26.78 -0.20
N PRO A 96 3.01 26.30 -0.06
CA PRO A 96 1.95 26.99 0.69
C PRO A 96 2.30 27.36 2.14
N LEU A 97 3.18 26.56 2.76
CA LEU A 97 3.65 26.68 4.13
C LEU A 97 5.14 27.08 4.23
N ALA A 98 5.78 27.51 3.14
CA ALA A 98 7.16 27.99 3.18
C ALA A 98 7.28 29.14 4.20
N GLY A 99 8.19 28.96 5.18
CA GLY A 99 8.44 29.95 6.24
C GLY A 99 7.30 30.17 7.24
N LYS A 100 6.16 29.49 7.10
CA LYS A 100 5.03 29.56 8.05
C LYS A 100 5.18 28.45 9.09
N PRO A 101 4.71 28.67 10.34
CA PRO A 101 4.65 27.59 11.31
C PRO A 101 3.74 26.48 10.78
N ILE A 102 4.11 25.22 11.04
CA ILE A 102 3.29 24.07 10.67
C ILE A 102 1.99 24.14 11.49
N PRO A 103 0.81 24.17 10.83
CA PRO A 103 -0.47 24.20 11.53
C PRO A 103 -0.58 23.03 12.51
N GLY A 104 -0.99 23.30 13.74
CA GLY A 104 -1.15 22.27 14.78
C GLY A 104 0.12 21.95 15.59
N LEU A 105 1.29 22.46 15.21
CA LEU A 105 2.55 22.27 15.94
C LEU A 105 2.85 23.44 16.92
N THR A 106 1.88 23.81 17.74
CA THR A 106 2.04 24.91 18.73
C THR A 106 1.79 24.42 20.15
N GLY A 107 2.82 24.53 21.00
CA GLY A 107 2.72 24.51 22.47
C GLY A 107 2.54 23.16 23.16
N THR A 108 2.02 22.13 22.50
CA THR A 108 1.89 20.77 23.07
C THR A 108 2.52 19.77 22.12
N HIS A 109 3.53 19.03 22.60
CA HIS A 109 4.19 17.98 21.83
C HIS A 109 3.25 16.78 21.71
N ASP A 110 2.47 16.75 20.64
CA ASP A 110 1.64 15.62 20.26
C ASP A 110 2.43 14.75 19.28
N PRO A 111 2.85 13.53 19.61
CA PRO A 111 3.58 12.66 18.68
C PRO A 111 2.75 12.30 17.42
N ASP A 112 1.43 12.38 17.50
CA ASP A 112 0.50 12.03 16.42
C ASP A 112 0.04 13.25 15.60
N TRP A 113 0.69 14.42 15.76
CA TRP A 113 0.30 15.66 15.08
C TRP A 113 0.23 15.51 13.55
N TRP A 114 1.21 14.81 12.96
CA TRP A 114 1.30 14.59 11.53
C TRP A 114 0.21 13.63 11.04
N LEU A 115 -0.13 12.61 11.83
CA LEU A 115 -1.19 11.65 11.50
C LEU A 115 -2.55 12.33 11.51
N LYS A 116 -2.83 13.16 12.54
CA LYS A 116 -4.05 13.97 12.61
C LYS A 116 -4.15 14.92 11.41
N SER A 117 -3.05 15.58 11.04
CA SER A 117 -2.99 16.44 9.85
C SER A 117 -3.26 15.69 8.55
N VAL A 118 -2.78 14.46 8.40
CA VAL A 118 -3.06 13.60 7.24
C VAL A 118 -4.53 13.18 7.22
N ILE A 119 -5.08 12.74 8.36
CA ILE A 119 -6.49 12.35 8.48
C ILE A 119 -7.40 13.52 8.10
N GLU A 120 -7.11 14.72 8.58
CA GLU A 120 -7.86 15.93 8.27
C GLU A 120 -7.74 16.34 6.80
N ARG A 121 -6.51 16.38 6.26
CA ARG A 121 -6.26 16.80 4.88
C ARG A 121 -6.89 15.87 3.85
N GLU A 122 -6.77 14.56 4.05
CA GLU A 122 -7.29 13.55 3.13
C GLU A 122 -8.75 13.16 3.44
N GLN A 123 -9.36 13.77 4.48
CA GLN A 123 -10.69 13.45 4.99
C GLN A 123 -10.88 11.93 5.18
N LEU A 124 -9.90 11.28 5.81
CA LEU A 124 -9.95 9.83 6.01
C LEU A 124 -11.09 9.48 6.97
N THR A 125 -12.09 8.77 6.45
CA THR A 125 -13.20 8.21 7.23
C THR A 125 -12.99 6.72 7.48
N GLY A 126 -13.77 6.12 8.38
CA GLY A 126 -13.64 4.69 8.67
C GLY A 126 -12.44 4.32 9.55
N LEU A 127 -11.66 5.31 10.01
CA LEU A 127 -10.53 5.10 10.90
C LEU A 127 -10.99 5.26 12.36
N GLY A 128 -11.39 4.16 12.98
CA GLY A 128 -11.79 4.21 14.39
C GLY A 128 -12.11 2.84 14.98
N PRO A 129 -12.26 2.76 16.31
CA PRO A 129 -12.72 1.54 16.95
C PRO A 129 -14.06 1.10 16.37
N PRO A 130 -14.32 -0.22 16.21
CA PRO A 130 -15.56 -0.73 15.62
C PRO A 130 -16.83 -0.16 16.26
N ALA A 131 -16.82 0.08 17.57
CA ALA A 131 -17.94 0.68 18.29
C ALA A 131 -18.32 2.08 17.78
N MET A 132 -17.33 2.90 17.40
CA MET A 132 -17.58 4.24 16.87
C MET A 132 -18.05 4.19 15.41
N LEU A 133 -17.42 3.33 14.61
CA LEU A 133 -17.79 3.13 13.20
C LEU A 133 -19.24 2.66 13.06
N LEU A 134 -19.62 1.62 13.80
CA LEU A 134 -20.99 1.10 13.80
C LEU A 134 -22.02 2.14 14.25
N LYS A 135 -21.65 3.02 15.18
CA LYS A 135 -22.53 4.11 15.62
C LYS A 135 -22.70 5.19 14.55
N GLN A 136 -21.65 5.46 13.78
CA GLN A 136 -21.76 6.37 12.64
C GLN A 136 -22.60 5.75 11.52
N GLU A 137 -22.31 4.50 11.16
CA GLU A 137 -23.08 3.78 10.16
C GLU A 137 -24.57 3.66 10.53
N ASP A 138 -24.91 3.39 11.79
CA ASP A 138 -26.30 3.32 12.25
C ASP A 138 -27.06 4.65 12.04
N ARG A 139 -26.37 5.80 12.13
CA ARG A 139 -26.97 7.12 11.85
C ARG A 139 -27.18 7.36 10.37
N GLU A 140 -26.24 6.90 9.55
CA GLU A 140 -26.27 7.07 8.09
C GLU A 140 -27.09 5.98 7.38
N LEU A 141 -27.49 4.93 8.10
CA LEU A 141 -28.15 3.76 7.56
C LEU A 141 -29.49 4.09 6.89
N ASP A 142 -30.32 4.92 7.54
CA ASP A 142 -31.62 5.31 6.96
C ASP A 142 -31.45 6.01 5.60
N ASP A 143 -30.53 6.99 5.52
CA ASP A 143 -30.21 7.70 4.28
C ASP A 143 -29.62 6.77 3.22
N ARG A 144 -28.80 5.79 3.64
CA ARG A 144 -28.24 4.79 2.74
C ARG A 144 -29.32 3.91 2.13
N LEU A 145 -30.24 3.39 2.96
CA LEU A 145 -31.35 2.55 2.48
C LEU A 145 -32.29 3.33 1.55
N ASP A 146 -32.49 4.62 1.78
CA ASP A 146 -33.36 5.45 0.93
C ASP A 146 -32.79 5.70 -0.48
N ARG A 147 -31.48 5.55 -0.67
CA ARG A 147 -30.84 5.60 -2.00
C ARG A 147 -31.02 4.31 -2.80
N GLU A 148 -31.30 3.20 -2.12
CA GLU A 148 -31.47 1.91 -2.78
C GLU A 148 -32.83 1.78 -3.46
N LEU A 149 -32.83 1.09 -4.60
CA LEU A 149 -34.03 0.84 -5.42
C LEU A 149 -34.55 -0.59 -5.26
N ASP A 150 -33.67 -1.54 -4.92
CA ASP A 150 -34.00 -2.95 -4.80
C ASP A 150 -34.11 -3.38 -3.33
N GLU A 151 -35.15 -4.13 -3.05
CA GLU A 151 -35.43 -4.67 -1.73
C GLU A 151 -34.41 -5.73 -1.31
N THR A 152 -33.90 -6.51 -2.27
CA THR A 152 -32.87 -7.53 -2.00
C THR A 152 -31.61 -6.86 -1.45
N THR A 153 -31.15 -5.80 -2.11
CA THR A 153 -30.01 -4.99 -1.65
C THR A 153 -30.24 -4.38 -0.28
N VAL A 154 -31.43 -3.84 0.01
CA VAL A 154 -31.78 -3.32 1.35
C VAL A 154 -31.66 -4.41 2.41
N ARG A 155 -32.18 -5.62 2.15
CA ARG A 155 -32.05 -6.75 3.08
C ARG A 155 -30.60 -7.17 3.29
N GLU A 156 -29.80 -7.21 2.23
CA GLU A 156 -28.37 -7.56 2.31
C GLU A 156 -27.60 -6.54 3.16
N ILE A 157 -27.82 -5.24 2.95
CA ILE A 157 -27.19 -4.17 3.74
C ILE A 157 -27.54 -4.31 5.23
N LEU A 158 -28.81 -4.55 5.54
CA LEU A 158 -29.27 -4.73 6.93
C LEU A 158 -28.68 -5.99 7.57
N ALA A 159 -28.61 -7.10 6.82
CA ALA A 159 -28.02 -8.34 7.29
C ALA A 159 -26.51 -8.21 7.56
N ASP A 160 -25.78 -7.56 6.67
CA ASP A 160 -24.35 -7.26 6.84
C ASP A 160 -24.10 -6.36 8.06
N PHE A 161 -24.87 -5.26 8.19
CA PHE A 161 -24.78 -4.37 9.34
C PHE A 161 -24.99 -5.14 10.66
N ASN A 162 -26.05 -5.96 10.74
CA ASN A 162 -26.32 -6.78 11.91
C ASN A 162 -25.20 -7.79 12.21
N ALA A 163 -24.65 -8.43 11.17
CA ALA A 163 -23.54 -9.36 11.32
C ALA A 163 -22.32 -8.65 11.93
N ARG A 164 -21.97 -7.45 11.44
CA ARG A 164 -20.86 -6.66 11.97
C ARG A 164 -21.10 -6.15 13.39
N VAL A 165 -22.34 -5.78 13.75
CA VAL A 165 -22.69 -5.46 15.15
C VAL A 165 -22.50 -6.66 16.07
N VAL A 166 -22.94 -7.85 15.64
CA VAL A 166 -22.79 -9.08 16.42
C VAL A 166 -21.33 -9.48 16.56
N ASP A 167 -20.54 -9.41 15.48
CA ASP A 167 -19.11 -9.72 15.49
C ASP A 167 -18.34 -8.76 16.41
N ALA A 168 -18.57 -7.46 16.29
CA ALA A 168 -17.95 -6.46 17.15
C ALA A 168 -18.27 -6.66 18.64
N ARG A 169 -19.48 -7.14 18.97
CA ARG A 169 -19.84 -7.53 20.36
C ARG A 169 -19.13 -8.80 20.82
N ARG A 170 -18.84 -9.72 19.91
CA ARG A 170 -18.16 -11.00 20.19
C ARG A 170 -16.65 -10.88 20.27
N GLN A 171 -16.05 -9.87 19.65
CA GLN A 171 -14.60 -9.75 19.52
C GLN A 171 -13.85 -9.80 20.86
N LEU A 172 -14.47 -9.41 22.00
CA LEU A 172 -13.88 -9.43 23.35
C LEU A 172 -12.45 -8.84 23.44
N LEU A 173 -12.03 -8.03 22.47
CA LEU A 173 -10.64 -7.52 22.35
C LEU A 173 -10.28 -6.44 23.37
N GLY A 174 -11.15 -6.18 24.36
CA GLY A 174 -11.03 -5.02 25.24
C GLY A 174 -11.29 -3.72 24.49
N GLY A 175 -12.05 -2.81 25.12
CA GLY A 175 -12.43 -1.53 24.53
C GLY A 175 -13.80 -1.06 25.01
N PRO A 176 -14.19 0.18 24.66
CA PRO A 176 -15.53 0.68 24.97
C PRO A 176 -16.62 -0.27 24.44
N PRO A 177 -17.66 -0.55 25.22
CA PRO A 177 -18.68 -1.52 24.83
C PRO A 177 -19.40 -1.07 23.54
N VAL A 178 -19.72 -2.02 22.67
CA VAL A 178 -20.53 -1.78 21.47
C VAL A 178 -21.99 -1.64 21.88
N VAL A 179 -22.47 -0.40 21.96
CA VAL A 179 -23.86 -0.06 22.37
C VAL A 179 -24.83 -0.04 21.18
N THR A 180 -24.33 -0.06 19.94
CA THR A 180 -25.17 0.02 18.74
C THR A 180 -26.14 -1.17 18.65
N PRO A 181 -27.46 -0.95 18.53
CA PRO A 181 -28.46 -2.02 18.42
C PRO A 181 -28.45 -2.67 17.04
N THR A 182 -28.90 -3.93 16.96
CA THR A 182 -29.23 -4.58 15.69
C THR A 182 -30.57 -4.06 15.17
N ARG A 183 -30.73 -4.01 13.85
CA ARG A 183 -31.95 -3.56 13.17
C ARG A 183 -32.82 -4.75 12.76
N ASP A 184 -34.12 -4.65 12.96
CA ASP A 184 -35.06 -5.66 12.46
C ASP A 184 -35.23 -5.47 10.95
N VAL A 185 -34.83 -6.48 10.18
CA VAL A 185 -34.79 -6.44 8.71
C VAL A 185 -36.19 -6.22 8.14
N GLU A 186 -37.19 -6.95 8.63
CA GLU A 186 -38.54 -6.88 8.06
C GLU A 186 -39.22 -5.55 8.42
N HIS A 187 -38.95 -5.03 9.62
CA HIS A 187 -39.42 -3.72 10.03
C HIS A 187 -38.83 -2.59 9.17
N GLU A 188 -37.51 -2.60 8.95
CA GLU A 188 -36.84 -1.56 8.17
C GLU A 188 -37.20 -1.63 6.68
N VAL A 189 -37.36 -2.83 6.11
CA VAL A 189 -37.87 -3.00 4.73
C VAL A 189 -39.29 -2.43 4.59
N ALA A 190 -40.17 -2.69 5.55
CA ALA A 190 -41.52 -2.13 5.53
C ALA A 190 -41.51 -0.60 5.60
N ARG A 191 -40.66 -0.01 6.45
CA ARG A 191 -40.44 1.44 6.53
C ARG A 191 -39.93 2.02 5.21
N TRP A 192 -38.92 1.39 4.61
CA TRP A 192 -38.34 1.81 3.34
C TRP A 192 -39.40 1.82 2.22
N ARG A 193 -40.17 0.74 2.08
CA ARG A 193 -41.29 0.68 1.12
C ARG A 193 -42.31 1.79 1.35
N ALA A 194 -42.66 2.06 2.62
CA ALA A 194 -43.62 3.12 2.97
C ALA A 194 -43.09 4.54 2.69
N ARG A 195 -41.77 4.79 2.79
CA ARG A 195 -41.16 6.06 2.37
C ARG A 195 -41.21 6.23 0.86
N ARG A 196 -40.92 5.16 0.12
CA ARG A 196 -40.98 5.17 -1.35
C ARG A 196 -42.40 5.32 -1.90
N GLY A 197 -43.38 4.63 -1.32
CA GLY A 197 -44.78 4.72 -1.72
C GLY A 197 -45.43 6.10 -1.47
N ARG A 198 -44.81 6.96 -0.65
CA ARG A 198 -45.23 8.36 -0.43
C ARG A 198 -44.58 9.35 -1.40
N THR A 199 -43.56 8.91 -2.14
CA THR A 199 -42.79 9.76 -3.07
C THR A 199 -43.22 9.54 -4.54
N ALA A 200 -44.05 8.54 -4.81
CA ALA A 200 -44.70 8.30 -6.10
C ALA A 200 -46.08 8.97 -6.14
#